data_AF-J1ISU9-F1
#
_entry.id   AF-J1ISU9-F1
#
_cell.length_a   1.000
_cell.length_b   1.000
_cell.length_c   1.000
_cell.angle_alpha   90.00
_cell.angle_beta   90.00
_cell.angle_gamma   90.00
#
_symmetry.space_group_name_H-M   'P 1'
#
loop_
_entity.id
_entity.type
_entity.pdbx_description
1 polymer ?
#
loop_
_entity_poly.entity_id
_entity_poly.type
_entity_poly.pdbx_seq_one_letter_code
_entity_poly.pdbx_strand_id
1 'polypeptide(L)'
;MQKKLPKNYMTDAEREELRAGGLDQDCIYIAEAEAAEKANDGQAAWEWLAMVELPAHTLLNLKHHNRAQFIRDMGFSTKNADEKYGSDWLDKGVMIGGHYF
;
A
#
# COMPACT_ATOMS: atom_id res chain seq x y z
N MET A 1 5.46 -1.81 15.56
CA MET A 1 4.25 -1.11 16.05
C MET A 1 3.05 -1.84 15.49
N GLN A 2 2.06 -2.19 16.32
CA GLN A 2 0.75 -2.55 15.77
C GLN A 2 0.16 -1.27 15.17
N LYS A 3 -0.05 -1.25 13.86
CA LYS A 3 -0.76 -0.14 13.21
C LYS A 3 -2.20 -0.16 13.71
N LYS A 4 -2.72 1.01 14.08
CA LYS A 4 -4.16 1.14 14.34
C LYS A 4 -4.90 0.85 13.04
N LEU A 5 -6.01 0.12 13.11
CA LEU A 5 -6.85 -0.10 11.95
C LEU A 5 -7.39 1.24 11.40
N PRO A 6 -7.32 1.47 10.07
CA PRO A 6 -7.91 2.65 9.43
C PRO A 6 -9.43 2.70 9.59
N LYS A 7 -10.05 3.78 9.11
CA LYS A 7 -11.51 3.87 9.05
C LYS A 7 -12.05 2.80 8.09
N ASN A 8 -12.91 1.93 8.62
CA ASN A 8 -13.61 0.91 7.86
C ASN A 8 -14.66 1.52 6.92
N TYR A 9 -14.71 1.05 5.68
CA TYR A 9 -15.75 1.40 4.71
C TYR A 9 -16.58 0.20 4.28
N MET A 10 -16.05 -1.01 4.41
CA MET A 10 -16.82 -2.24 4.27
C MET A 10 -17.43 -2.68 5.61
N THR A 11 -18.56 -3.37 5.54
CA THR A 11 -19.17 -4.09 6.65
C THR A 11 -18.45 -5.41 6.91
N ASP A 12 -18.64 -5.99 8.11
CA ASP A 12 -18.09 -7.32 8.41
C ASP A 12 -18.65 -8.40 7.48
N ALA A 13 -19.90 -8.27 7.06
CA ALA A 13 -20.54 -9.22 6.14
C ALA A 13 -19.88 -9.20 4.75
N GLU A 14 -19.59 -8.02 4.20
CA GLU A 14 -18.90 -7.89 2.91
C GLU A 14 -17.47 -8.44 2.98
N ARG A 15 -16.73 -8.17 4.07
CA ARG A 15 -15.40 -8.76 4.26
C ARG A 15 -15.46 -10.29 4.33
N GLU A 16 -16.46 -10.84 5.00
CA GLU A 16 -16.61 -12.29 5.13
C GLU A 16 -17.01 -12.95 3.82
N GLU A 17 -17.84 -12.30 3.00
CA GLU A 17 -18.14 -12.77 1.65
C GLU A 17 -16.87 -12.86 0.79
N LEU A 18 -16.00 -11.85 0.85
CA LEU A 18 -14.71 -11.87 0.15
C LEU A 18 -13.78 -13.00 0.63
N ARG A 19 -13.71 -13.23 1.96
CA ARG A 19 -12.95 -14.37 2.52
C ARG A 19 -13.51 -15.70 2.06
N ALA A 20 -14.83 -15.87 2.09
CA ALA A 20 -15.50 -17.07 1.61
C ALA A 20 -15.27 -17.29 0.10
N GLY A 21 -15.11 -16.20 -0.66
CA GLY A 21 -14.70 -16.20 -2.06
C GLY A 21 -13.22 -16.54 -2.31
N GLY A 22 -12.42 -16.75 -1.26
CA GLY A 22 -11.02 -17.15 -1.34
C GLY A 22 -10.02 -16.00 -1.41
N LEU A 23 -10.43 -14.75 -1.16
CA LEU A 23 -9.50 -13.63 -1.07
C LEU A 23 -8.72 -13.67 0.26
N ASP A 24 -7.42 -13.37 0.16
CA ASP A 24 -6.56 -13.25 1.32
C ASP A 24 -6.73 -11.88 2.02
N GLN A 25 -6.00 -11.70 3.13
CA GLN A 25 -6.13 -10.52 3.96
C GLN A 25 -5.65 -9.23 3.27
N ASP A 26 -4.63 -9.33 2.42
CA ASP A 26 -4.10 -8.19 1.65
C ASP A 26 -5.09 -7.77 0.58
N CYS A 27 -5.72 -8.71 -0.12
CA CYS A 27 -6.83 -8.45 -1.04
C CYS A 27 -8.02 -7.76 -0.33
N ILE A 28 -8.32 -8.13 0.91
CA ILE A 28 -9.39 -7.48 1.69
C ILE A 28 -9.00 -6.04 2.06
N TYR A 29 -7.74 -5.77 2.41
CA TYR A 29 -7.27 -4.40 2.65
C TYR A 29 -7.30 -3.55 1.38
N ILE A 30 -7.02 -4.13 0.21
CA ILE A 30 -7.19 -3.44 -1.07
C ILE A 30 -8.68 -3.11 -1.32
N ALA A 31 -9.58 -4.05 -1.06
CA ALA A 31 -11.02 -3.82 -1.20
C ALA A 31 -11.54 -2.69 -0.27
N GLU A 32 -11.03 -2.62 0.96
CA GLU A 32 -11.29 -1.49 1.87
C GLU A 32 -10.78 -0.16 1.33
N ALA A 33 -9.58 -0.16 0.74
CA ALA A 33 -9.03 1.04 0.12
C ALA A 33 -9.91 1.53 -1.03
N GLU A 34 -10.37 0.62 -1.89
CA GLU A 34 -11.30 0.96 -2.98
C GLU A 34 -12.66 1.46 -2.45
N ALA A 35 -13.16 0.88 -1.37
CA ALA A 35 -14.40 1.33 -0.73
C ALA A 35 -14.26 2.75 -0.15
N ALA A 36 -13.13 3.04 0.50
CA ALA A 36 -12.79 4.37 0.98
C ALA A 36 -12.69 5.39 -0.16
N GLU A 37 -12.04 5.02 -1.27
CA GLU A 37 -11.94 5.87 -2.47
C GLU A 37 -13.31 6.16 -3.07
N LYS A 38 -14.19 5.15 -3.19
CA LYS A 38 -15.58 5.33 -3.66
C LYS A 38 -16.39 6.25 -2.75
N ALA A 39 -16.08 6.28 -1.46
CA ALA A 39 -16.66 7.20 -0.49
C ALA A 39 -15.96 8.57 -0.46
N ASN A 40 -15.03 8.83 -1.39
CA ASN A 40 -14.25 10.06 -1.52
C ASN A 40 -13.38 10.37 -0.28
N ASP A 41 -12.93 9.33 0.44
CA ASP A 41 -11.97 9.42 1.54
C ASP A 41 -10.62 8.84 1.10
N GLY A 42 -9.86 9.67 0.37
CA GLY A 42 -8.54 9.29 -0.11
C GLY A 42 -7.52 9.03 1.00
N GLN A 43 -7.68 9.64 2.18
CA GLN A 43 -6.78 9.40 3.31
C GLN A 43 -6.95 7.97 3.82
N ALA A 44 -8.19 7.55 4.09
CA ALA A 44 -8.46 6.18 4.51
C ALA A 44 -8.07 5.15 3.43
N ALA A 45 -8.21 5.50 2.14
CA ALA A 45 -7.76 4.65 1.06
C ALA A 45 -6.24 4.39 1.12
N TRP A 46 -5.44 5.44 1.34
CA TRP A 46 -3.99 5.30 1.50
C TRP A 46 -3.61 4.56 2.79
N GLU A 47 -4.33 4.79 3.88
CA GLU A 47 -4.09 4.09 5.15
C GLU A 47 -4.33 2.58 5.02
N TRP A 48 -5.37 2.17 4.30
CA TRP A 48 -5.62 0.77 3.97
C TRP A 48 -4.55 0.19 3.06
N LEU A 49 -4.16 0.89 1.98
CA LEU A 49 -3.06 0.45 1.11
C LEU A 49 -1.73 0.30 1.86
N ALA A 50 -1.48 1.13 2.87
CA ALA A 50 -0.27 1.02 3.69
C ALA A 50 -0.23 -0.25 4.58
N MET A 51 -1.36 -0.93 4.77
CA MET A 51 -1.42 -2.21 5.50
C MET A 51 -0.98 -3.41 4.65
N VAL A 52 -0.94 -3.26 3.32
CA VAL A 52 -0.64 -4.33 2.35
C VAL A 52 0.88 -4.51 2.18
N GLU A 53 1.33 -5.76 1.98
CA GLU A 53 2.73 -6.04 1.57
C GLU A 53 2.90 -5.79 0.06
N LEU A 54 3.02 -4.51 -0.32
CA LEU A 54 3.07 -4.11 -1.72
C LEU A 54 4.31 -4.65 -2.46
N PRO A 55 4.18 -5.00 -3.75
CA PRO A 55 5.32 -5.34 -4.59
C PRO A 55 6.32 -4.18 -4.71
N ALA A 56 7.60 -4.51 -4.85
CA ALA A 56 8.69 -3.54 -4.97
C ALA A 56 8.46 -2.50 -6.08
N HIS A 57 7.94 -2.91 -7.24
CA HIS A 57 7.68 -2.00 -8.36
C HIS A 57 6.54 -1.01 -8.06
N THR A 58 5.52 -1.42 -7.31
CA THR A 58 4.45 -0.54 -6.85
C THR A 58 4.98 0.50 -5.87
N LEU A 59 5.82 0.09 -4.91
CA LEU A 59 6.48 1.01 -3.99
C LEU A 59 7.38 2.01 -4.72
N LEU A 60 8.09 1.57 -5.76
CA LEU A 60 8.91 2.45 -6.58
C LEU A 60 8.06 3.48 -7.34
N ASN A 61 6.94 3.04 -7.92
CA ASN A 61 5.99 3.93 -8.58
C ASN A 61 5.39 4.95 -7.59
N LEU A 62 5.03 4.52 -6.38
CA LEU A 62 4.52 5.40 -5.33
C LEU A 62 5.55 6.45 -4.92
N LYS A 63 6.82 6.07 -4.73
CA LYS A 63 7.91 6.99 -4.42
C LYS A 63 8.09 8.02 -5.54
N HIS A 64 8.04 7.59 -6.80
CA HIS A 64 8.24 8.46 -7.95
C HIS A 64 7.22 9.61 -7.96
N HIS A 65 5.94 9.28 -7.72
CA HIS A 65 4.84 10.24 -7.74
C HIS A 65 4.71 11.06 -6.44
N ASN A 66 4.88 10.43 -5.28
CA ASN A 66 4.57 11.03 -3.98
C ASN A 66 5.79 11.40 -3.12
N ARG A 67 7.00 11.10 -3.62
CA ARG A 67 8.29 11.20 -2.91
C ARG A 67 8.44 10.18 -1.79
N ALA A 68 9.68 10.04 -1.32
CA ALA A 68 10.04 9.10 -0.27
C ALA A 68 9.38 9.41 1.08
N GLN A 69 9.16 10.70 1.39
CA GLN A 69 8.57 11.11 2.66
C GLN A 69 7.14 10.57 2.81
N PHE A 70 6.35 10.56 1.73
CA PHE A 70 5.00 9.98 1.74
C PHE A 70 4.99 8.50 2.17
N ILE A 71 5.93 7.71 1.64
CA ILE A 71 6.04 6.28 2.00
C ILE A 71 6.31 6.11 3.49
N ARG A 72 7.19 6.95 4.05
CA ARG A 72 7.54 6.96 5.48
C ARG A 72 6.36 7.40 6.35
N ASP A 73 5.71 8.50 5.98
CA ASP A 73 4.60 9.09 6.74
C ASP A 73 3.40 8.15 6.80
N MET A 74 3.07 7.51 5.68
CA MET A 74 2.01 6.48 5.62
C MET A 74 2.44 5.15 6.24
N GLY A 75 3.75 4.96 6.45
CA GLY A 75 4.32 3.77 7.06
C GLY A 75 4.22 2.52 6.19
N PHE A 76 4.26 2.63 4.87
CA PHE A 76 4.28 1.46 3.98
C PHE A 76 5.43 0.52 4.34
N SER A 77 5.18 -0.80 4.27
CA SER A 77 6.26 -1.78 4.40
C SER A 77 7.21 -1.67 3.20
N THR A 78 8.48 -1.40 3.45
CA THR A 78 9.50 -1.25 2.40
C THR A 78 10.25 -2.54 2.09
N LYS A 79 10.01 -3.62 2.85
CA LYS A 79 10.74 -4.89 2.79
C LYS A 79 11.02 -5.37 1.36
N ASN A 80 9.99 -5.49 0.54
CA ASN A 80 10.13 -5.97 -0.85
C ASN A 80 11.01 -5.05 -1.71
N ALA A 81 10.91 -3.73 -1.52
CA ALA A 81 11.71 -2.76 -2.25
C ALA A 81 13.15 -2.69 -1.72
N ASP A 82 13.34 -2.84 -0.41
CA ASP A 82 14.66 -2.91 0.22
C ASP A 82 15.43 -4.14 -0.27
N GLU A 83 14.77 -5.30 -0.36
CA GLU A 83 15.34 -6.53 -0.91
C GLU A 83 15.72 -6.39 -2.40
N LYS A 84 14.91 -5.67 -3.19
CA LYS A 84 15.11 -5.56 -4.64
C LYS A 84 16.05 -4.44 -5.08
N TYR A 85 15.98 -3.28 -4.43
CA TYR A 85 16.67 -2.05 -4.85
C TYR A 85 17.74 -1.57 -3.85
N GLY A 86 17.86 -2.26 -2.72
CA GLY A 86 18.71 -1.89 -1.57
C GLY A 86 17.94 -1.03 -0.57
N SER A 87 18.30 -1.15 0.72
CA SER A 87 17.63 -0.44 1.82
C SER A 87 17.70 1.09 1.76
N ASP A 88 18.56 1.63 0.90
CA ASP A 88 18.75 3.06 0.63
C ASP A 88 17.89 3.56 -0.55
N TRP A 89 17.05 2.71 -1.17
CA TRP A 89 16.27 3.06 -2.38
C TRP A 89 15.32 4.25 -2.22
N LEU A 90 14.91 4.57 -0.98
CA LEU A 90 14.11 5.76 -0.70
C LEU A 90 14.91 7.05 -0.89
N ASP A 91 16.23 7.01 -0.69
CA ASP A 91 17.10 8.19 -0.65
C ASP A 91 17.96 8.36 -1.92
N LYS A 92 17.96 7.37 -2.81
CA LYS A 92 18.64 7.42 -4.12
C LYS A 92 17.66 7.26 -5.27
N GLY A 93 18.05 7.59 -6.49
CA GLY A 93 17.28 7.16 -7.66
C GLY A 93 17.47 5.69 -7.98
N VAL A 94 16.46 5.09 -8.62
CA VAL A 94 16.52 3.70 -9.10
C VAL A 94 16.40 3.69 -10.61
N MET A 95 17.36 3.06 -11.28
CA MET A 95 17.36 2.90 -12.74
C MET A 95 16.83 1.52 -13.14
N ILE A 96 15.76 1.47 -13.93
CA ILE A 96 15.20 0.23 -14.48
C ILE A 96 15.01 0.39 -15.98
N GLY A 97 15.69 -0.45 -16.78
CA GLY A 97 15.53 -0.45 -18.24
C GLY A 97 15.82 0.90 -18.91
N GLY A 98 16.66 1.74 -18.31
CA GLY A 98 16.96 3.09 -18.81
C GLY A 98 16.05 4.21 -18.29
N HIS A 99 15.02 3.89 -17.49
CA HIS A 99 14.15 4.85 -16.84
C HIS A 99 14.57 5.12 -15.39
N TYR A 100 14.58 6.39 -14.99
CA TYR A 100 14.97 6.85 -13.66
C TYR A 100 13.73 7.08 -12.80
N PHE A 101 13.69 6.42 -11.64
CA PHE A 101 12.60 6.48 -10.67
C PHE A 101 13.03 7.12 -9.34
#